data_AF-A0A6L4A356-F1
#
_entry.id   AF-A0A6L4A356-F1
#
_cell.length_a   1.000
_cell.length_b   1.000
_cell.length_c   1.000
_cell.angle_alpha   90.00
_cell.angle_beta   90.00
_cell.angle_gamma   90.00
#
_symmetry.space_group_name_H-M   'P 1'
#
loop_
_entity.id
_entity.type
_entity.pdbx_description
1 polymer ?
#
loop_
_entity_poly.entity_id
_entity_poly.type
_entity_poly.pdbx_seq_one_letter_code
_entity_poly.pdbx_strand_id
1 'polypeptide(L)'
;MSREALQELRGQIDVINLKILELLNERARIASDIGKVQLELGTSFYDPQREAQMLKALELANNGPFSNDTIKALFREIFRATLALEEKEARTKILVQRKTEADKTIVTLPDGTQIGNSHFQVIAGSCAVESFEQMDIVGAALAERGIKIMRGMAYKPRTSPYDFQGLGEPGLQIARQVANKYGMY
;
A
#
# COMPACT_ATOMS: atom_id res chain seq x y z
N MET A 1 -20.29 29.93 45.24
CA MET A 1 -19.27 29.10 45.90
C MET A 1 -19.00 27.76 45.20
N SER A 2 -19.81 26.69 45.32
CA SER A 2 -19.46 25.38 44.73
C SER A 2 -19.47 25.34 43.19
N ARG A 3 -20.36 26.12 42.55
CA ARG A 3 -20.47 26.19 41.08
C ARG A 3 -19.37 27.03 40.44
N GLU A 4 -18.91 28.08 41.12
CA GLU A 4 -17.79 28.92 40.69
C GLU A 4 -16.46 28.17 40.82
N ALA A 5 -16.23 27.49 41.95
CA ALA A 5 -15.05 26.65 42.15
C ALA A 5 -14.96 25.51 41.10
N LEU A 6 -16.10 24.91 40.75
CA LEU A 6 -16.15 23.92 39.67
C LEU A 6 -15.75 24.52 38.32
N GLN A 7 -16.22 25.74 38.02
CA GLN A 7 -15.91 26.41 36.76
C GLN A 7 -14.42 26.77 36.68
N GLU A 8 -13.84 27.22 37.79
CA GLU A 8 -12.41 27.52 37.88
C GLU A 8 -11.55 26.28 37.65
N LEU A 9 -11.86 25.16 38.32
CA LEU A 9 -11.14 23.89 38.13
C LEU A 9 -11.22 23.37 36.69
N ARG A 10 -12.39 23.52 36.05
CA ARG A 10 -12.54 23.19 34.62
C ARG A 10 -11.67 24.06 33.73
N GLY A 11 -11.60 25.36 34.01
CA GLY A 11 -10.70 26.28 33.31
C GLY A 11 -9.23 25.88 33.44
N GLN A 12 -8.79 25.39 34.61
CA GLN A 12 -7.43 24.87 34.80
C GLN A 12 -7.17 23.62 33.94
N ILE A 13 -8.15 22.71 33.84
CA ILE A 13 -8.07 21.53 32.96
C ILE A 13 -7.98 21.97 31.49
N ASP A 14 -8.75 22.96 31.06
CA ASP A 14 -8.72 23.46 29.68
C ASP A 14 -7.34 24.01 29.32
N VAL A 15 -6.69 24.74 30.23
CA VAL A 15 -5.30 25.20 30.05
C VAL A 15 -4.33 24.03 29.92
N ILE A 16 -4.49 22.96 30.72
CA ILE A 16 -3.66 21.75 30.62
C ILE A 16 -3.89 21.04 29.29
N ASN A 17 -5.14 20.92 28.83
CA ASN A 17 -5.48 20.30 27.55
C ASN A 17 -4.79 20.99 26.38
N LEU A 18 -4.75 22.33 26.38
CA LEU A 18 -4.05 23.08 25.34
C LEU A 18 -2.53 22.83 25.37
N LYS A 19 -1.92 22.71 26.55
CA LYS A 19 -0.50 22.36 26.68
C LYS A 19 -0.21 20.93 26.19
N ILE A 20 -1.10 19.97 26.49
CA ILE A 20 -0.99 18.60 25.97
C ILE A 20 -1.05 18.61 24.45
N LEU A 21 -1.99 19.35 23.85
CA LEU A 21 -2.11 19.48 22.40
C LEU A 21 -0.84 20.06 21.77
N GLU A 22 -0.27 21.11 22.38
CA GLU A 22 0.99 21.72 21.93
C GLU A 22 2.14 20.70 21.93
N LEU A 23 2.32 19.97 23.04
CA LEU A 23 3.37 18.95 23.18
C LEU A 23 3.17 17.77 22.22
N LEU A 24 1.93 17.34 21.99
CA LEU A 24 1.62 16.29 21.02
C LEU A 24 1.98 16.71 19.59
N ASN A 25 1.66 17.96 19.21
CA ASN A 25 2.02 18.50 17.91
C ASN A 25 3.53 18.67 17.74
N GLU A 26 4.22 19.14 18.78
CA GLU A 26 5.69 19.21 18.78
C GLU A 26 6.32 17.83 18.62
N ARG A 27 5.86 16.85 19.40
CA ARG A 27 6.32 15.46 19.30
C ARG A 27 6.10 14.89 17.89
N ALA A 28 4.93 15.13 17.28
CA ALA A 28 4.62 14.65 15.93
C ALA A 28 5.55 15.26 14.86
N ARG A 29 5.91 16.54 14.99
CA ARG A 29 6.88 17.19 14.08
C ARG A 29 8.26 16.54 14.17
N ILE A 30 8.76 16.33 15.39
CA ILE A 30 10.06 15.69 15.61
C ILE A 30 10.07 14.27 15.06
N ALA A 31 8.98 13.51 15.27
CA ALA A 31 8.85 12.17 14.73
C ALA A 31 8.88 12.15 13.19
N SER A 32 8.13 13.04 12.53
CA SER A 32 8.18 13.19 11.06
C SER A 32 9.61 13.49 10.55
N ASP A 33 10.37 14.32 11.27
CA ASP A 33 11.77 14.59 10.93
C ASP A 33 12.67 13.36 11.11
N ILE A 34 12.46 12.56 12.17
CA ILE A 34 13.12 11.25 12.34
C ILE A 34 12.78 10.33 11.17
N GLY A 35 11.51 10.26 10.76
CA GLY A 35 11.05 9.44 9.63
C GLY A 35 11.72 9.83 8.31
N LYS A 36 11.96 11.12 8.06
CA LYS A 36 12.71 11.59 6.87
C LYS A 36 14.15 11.08 6.88
N VAL A 37 14.83 11.16 8.03
CA VAL A 37 16.20 10.64 8.17
C VAL A 37 16.23 9.11 8.02
N GLN A 38 15.25 8.39 8.58
CA GLN A 38 15.16 6.94 8.43
C GLN A 38 14.96 6.50 6.97
N LEU A 39 14.17 7.25 6.20
CA LEU A 39 14.00 7.06 4.76
C LEU A 39 15.31 7.21 3.99
N GLU A 40 16.08 8.27 4.29
CA GLU A 40 17.40 8.51 3.67
C GLU A 40 18.39 7.38 4.01
N LEU A 41 18.30 6.84 5.22
CA LEU A 41 19.11 5.70 5.68
C LEU A 41 18.61 4.33 5.19
N GLY A 42 17.44 4.26 4.53
CA GLY A 42 16.84 3.00 4.07
C GLY A 42 16.39 2.08 5.22
N THR A 43 16.02 2.66 6.37
CA THR A 43 15.60 1.95 7.58
C THR A 43 14.08 1.97 7.78
N SER A 44 13.57 1.05 8.62
CA SER A 44 12.14 0.95 8.93
C SER A 44 11.65 2.08 9.84
N PHE A 45 10.44 2.59 9.58
CA PHE A 45 9.75 3.55 10.45
C PHE A 45 9.34 2.95 11.80
N TYR A 46 9.06 1.65 11.84
CA TYR A 46 8.67 0.96 13.07
C TYR A 46 9.87 0.30 13.76
N ASP A 47 10.12 0.71 15.01
CA ASP A 47 11.13 0.13 15.91
C ASP A 47 10.51 -0.25 17.27
N PRO A 48 10.18 -1.54 17.48
CA PRO A 48 9.57 -2.00 18.73
C PRO A 48 10.51 -1.92 19.93
N GLN A 49 11.83 -1.99 19.71
CA GLN A 49 12.81 -1.87 20.81
C GLN A 49 12.81 -0.45 21.33
N ARG A 50 12.77 0.53 20.42
CA ARG A 50 12.70 1.95 20.79
C ARG A 50 11.41 2.27 21.54
N GLU A 51 10.26 1.76 21.10
CA GLU A 51 9.00 1.92 21.84
C GLU A 51 9.07 1.34 23.26
N ALA A 52 9.61 0.13 23.41
CA ALA A 52 9.76 -0.51 24.71
C ALA A 52 10.65 0.31 25.66
N GLN A 53 11.75 0.88 25.14
CA GLN A 53 12.62 1.78 25.91
C GLN A 53 11.88 3.05 26.37
N MET A 54 11.10 3.68 25.48
CA MET A 54 10.32 4.87 25.83
C MET A 54 9.27 4.57 26.90
N LEU A 55 8.53 3.45 26.76
CA LEU A 55 7.56 3.02 27.77
C LEU A 55 8.22 2.72 29.11
N LYS A 56 9.43 2.14 29.11
CA LYS A 56 10.18 1.87 30.33
C LYS A 56 10.61 3.15 31.03
N ALA A 57 11.07 4.14 30.27
CA ALA A 57 11.42 5.45 30.83
C ALA A 57 10.21 6.15 31.46
N LEU A 58 9.05 6.10 30.80
CA LEU A 58 7.80 6.65 31.33
C LEU A 58 7.35 5.95 32.61
N GLU A 59 7.48 4.62 32.67
CA GLU A 59 7.18 3.83 33.87
C GLU A 59 8.07 4.22 35.06
N LEU A 60 9.37 4.43 34.83
CA LEU A 60 10.31 4.81 35.88
C LEU A 60 10.10 6.25 36.37
N ALA A 61 9.59 7.14 35.52
CA ALA A 61 9.34 8.54 35.84
C ALA A 61 7.94 8.81 36.42
N ASN A 62 7.03 7.83 36.38
CA ASN A 62 5.64 8.02 36.78
C ASN A 62 5.50 8.10 38.31
N ASN A 63 5.15 9.28 38.81
CA ASN A 63 4.82 9.53 40.22
C ASN A 63 3.30 9.68 40.48
N GLY A 64 2.48 9.22 39.54
CA GLY A 64 1.02 9.19 39.65
C GLY A 64 0.32 10.45 39.10
N PRO A 65 -1.01 10.56 39.29
CA PRO A 65 -1.90 9.62 39.99
C PRO A 65 -2.31 8.38 39.15
N PHE A 66 -1.98 8.35 37.86
CA PHE A 66 -2.30 7.22 36.99
C PHE A 66 -1.36 6.02 37.20
N SER A 67 -1.90 4.81 37.04
CA SER A 67 -1.10 3.59 37.06
C SER A 67 -0.13 3.52 35.87
N ASN A 68 0.95 2.74 36.01
CA ASN A 68 1.89 2.50 34.92
C ASN A 68 1.21 1.87 33.69
N ASP A 69 0.22 1.01 33.90
CA ASP A 69 -0.53 0.39 32.79
C ASP A 69 -1.39 1.41 32.04
N THR A 70 -2.02 2.34 32.77
CA THR A 70 -2.75 3.45 32.17
C THR A 70 -1.84 4.35 31.34
N ILE A 71 -0.68 4.74 31.90
CA ILE A 71 0.31 5.54 31.18
C ILE A 71 0.80 4.81 29.92
N LYS A 72 1.13 3.52 30.03
CA LYS A 72 1.55 2.71 28.87
C LYS A 72 0.47 2.67 27.79
N ALA A 73 -0.80 2.49 28.16
CA ALA A 73 -1.90 2.46 27.20
C ALA A 73 -2.06 3.81 26.45
N LEU A 74 -2.02 4.92 27.18
CA LEU A 74 -2.12 6.26 26.58
C LEU A 74 -0.96 6.54 25.62
N PHE A 75 0.27 6.24 26.02
CA PHE A 75 1.44 6.49 25.16
C PHE A 75 1.51 5.55 23.96
N ARG A 76 1.03 4.30 24.06
CA ARG A 76 0.90 3.43 22.88
C ARG A 76 -0.03 4.02 21.82
N GLU A 77 -1.14 4.62 22.22
CA GLU A 77 -2.03 5.31 21.26
C GLU A 77 -1.36 6.54 20.65
N ILE A 78 -0.58 7.29 21.43
CA ILE A 78 0.25 8.40 20.90
C ILE A 78 1.26 7.87 19.86
N PHE A 79 1.95 6.77 20.15
CA PHE A 79 2.95 6.17 19.26
C PHE A 79 2.30 5.69 17.97
N ARG A 80 1.19 4.96 18.08
CA ARG A 80 0.39 4.49 16.95
C ARG A 80 -0.11 5.64 16.07
N ALA A 81 -0.63 6.72 16.67
CA ALA A 81 -1.11 7.87 15.92
C ALA A 81 0.02 8.58 15.16
N THR A 82 1.22 8.61 15.73
CA THR A 82 2.40 9.21 15.10
C THR A 82 2.91 8.36 13.94
N LEU A 83 3.04 7.05 14.14
CA LEU A 83 3.42 6.11 13.09
C LEU A 83 2.42 6.15 11.93
N ALA A 84 1.12 6.22 12.22
CA ALA A 84 0.09 6.33 11.20
C ALA A 84 0.20 7.63 10.38
N LEU A 85 0.61 8.75 11.01
CA LEU A 85 0.86 10.00 10.30
C LEU A 85 2.05 9.86 9.34
N GLU A 86 3.16 9.29 9.82
CA GLU A 86 4.36 9.03 9.01
C GLU A 86 4.08 8.08 7.84
N GLU A 87 3.37 6.98 8.08
CA GLU A 87 2.96 6.06 7.03
C GLU A 87 2.06 6.75 5.99
N LYS A 88 1.15 7.61 6.43
CA LYS A 88 0.28 8.38 5.52
C LYS A 88 1.11 9.32 4.66
N GLU A 89 2.05 10.07 5.24
CA GLU A 89 2.96 10.95 4.52
C GLU A 89 3.83 10.18 3.53
N ALA A 90 4.40 9.04 3.94
CA ALA A 90 5.20 8.19 3.08
C ALA A 90 4.37 7.63 1.90
N ARG A 91 3.14 7.15 2.18
CA ARG A 91 2.23 6.65 1.14
C ARG A 91 1.93 7.71 0.10
N THR A 92 1.71 8.98 0.48
CA THR A 92 1.38 10.07 -0.47
C THR A 92 2.44 10.33 -1.55
N LYS A 93 3.67 9.85 -1.32
CA LYS A 93 4.78 9.91 -2.29
C LYS A 93 4.78 8.75 -3.30
N ILE A 94 3.99 7.70 -3.08
CA ILE A 94 3.89 6.55 -3.97
C ILE A 94 3.12 6.97 -5.24
N LEU A 95 3.78 6.86 -6.40
CA LEU A 95 3.21 7.27 -7.70
C LEU A 95 1.93 6.52 -8.08
N VAL A 96 1.77 5.28 -7.62
CA VAL A 96 0.59 4.43 -7.90
C VAL A 96 -0.53 4.59 -6.86
N GLN A 97 -0.37 5.46 -5.86
CA GLN A 97 -1.42 5.69 -4.89
C GLN A 97 -2.51 6.58 -5.48
N ARG A 98 -3.75 6.09 -5.47
CA ARG A 98 -4.94 6.91 -5.72
C ARG A 98 -5.08 7.94 -4.60
N LYS A 99 -5.03 9.23 -4.91
CA LYS A 99 -5.24 10.34 -3.95
C LYS A 99 -6.68 10.82 -3.97
N THR A 100 -7.34 10.72 -5.13
CA THR A 100 -8.74 11.07 -5.35
C THR A 100 -9.43 10.05 -6.25
N GLU A 101 -10.76 9.96 -6.24
CA GLU A 101 -11.52 9.12 -7.18
C GLU A 101 -11.28 9.50 -8.65
N ALA A 102 -10.87 10.74 -8.92
CA ALA A 102 -10.50 11.18 -10.26
C ALA A 102 -9.16 10.61 -10.74
N ASP A 103 -8.30 10.10 -9.85
CA ASP A 103 -6.99 9.51 -10.21
C ASP A 103 -7.12 8.07 -10.74
N LYS A 104 -8.26 7.72 -11.34
CA LYS A 104 -8.46 6.39 -11.92
C LYS A 104 -7.60 6.26 -13.18
N THR A 105 -6.56 5.44 -13.12
CA THR A 105 -5.77 5.11 -14.31
C THR A 105 -6.58 4.28 -15.28
N ILE A 106 -6.79 4.82 -16.49
CA ILE A 106 -7.37 4.09 -17.62
C ILE A 106 -6.25 3.78 -18.61
N VAL A 107 -5.99 2.50 -18.84
CA VAL A 107 -5.03 2.05 -19.86
C VAL A 107 -5.81 1.84 -21.17
N THR A 108 -5.42 2.56 -22.22
CA THR A 108 -6.08 2.48 -23.54
C THR A 108 -5.19 1.72 -24.52
N LEU A 109 -5.72 0.65 -25.10
CA LEU A 109 -5.07 -0.13 -26.16
C LEU A 109 -5.24 0.57 -27.53
N PRO A 110 -4.43 0.24 -28.55
CA PRO A 110 -4.46 0.90 -29.85
C PRO A 110 -5.83 0.96 -30.57
N ASP A 111 -6.74 0.01 -30.38
CA ASP A 111 -8.11 0.04 -30.95
C ASP A 111 -9.11 0.85 -30.12
N GLY A 112 -8.65 1.49 -29.04
CA GLY A 112 -9.50 2.21 -28.09
C GLY A 112 -10.05 1.34 -26.96
N THR A 113 -9.74 0.04 -26.90
CA THR A 113 -10.12 -0.81 -25.76
C THR A 113 -9.53 -0.26 -24.47
N GLN A 114 -10.37 0.01 -23.47
CA GLN A 114 -9.97 0.59 -22.19
C GLN A 114 -9.99 -0.46 -21.07
N ILE A 115 -8.93 -0.49 -20.26
CA ILE A 115 -8.81 -1.27 -19.02
C ILE A 115 -8.84 -0.30 -17.84
N GLY A 116 -9.71 -0.57 -16.87
CA GLY A 116 -9.88 0.29 -15.69
C GLY A 116 -10.96 1.36 -15.84
N ASN A 117 -11.75 1.38 -16.91
CA ASN A 117 -12.96 2.19 -17.01
C ASN A 117 -14.15 1.49 -16.29
N SER A 118 -15.40 1.80 -16.65
CA SER A 118 -16.60 1.15 -16.11
C SER A 118 -16.96 -0.19 -16.77
N HIS A 119 -16.21 -0.60 -17.80
CA HIS A 119 -16.43 -1.86 -18.51
C HIS A 119 -15.48 -2.95 -18.00
N PHE A 120 -16.01 -4.16 -17.89
CA PHE A 120 -15.26 -5.32 -17.46
C PHE A 120 -14.57 -5.99 -18.65
N GLN A 121 -13.24 -6.06 -18.63
CA GLN A 121 -12.44 -6.70 -19.68
C GLN A 121 -11.94 -8.06 -19.21
N VAL A 122 -12.04 -9.05 -20.10
CA VAL A 122 -11.52 -10.41 -19.86
C VAL A 122 -10.17 -10.56 -20.54
N ILE A 123 -9.18 -11.05 -19.80
CA ILE A 123 -7.89 -11.49 -20.32
C ILE A 123 -7.85 -13.02 -20.18
N ALA A 124 -7.76 -13.73 -21.29
CA ALA A 124 -7.83 -15.19 -21.30
C ALA A 124 -6.80 -15.80 -22.27
N GLY A 125 -6.48 -17.07 -22.07
CA GLY A 125 -5.53 -17.78 -22.93
C GLY A 125 -4.76 -18.85 -22.17
N SER A 126 -3.77 -19.44 -22.82
CA SER A 126 -3.06 -20.60 -22.27
C SER A 126 -2.11 -20.22 -21.14
N CYS A 127 -1.75 -21.24 -20.36
CA CYS A 127 -0.80 -21.09 -19.26
C CYS A 127 0.63 -20.91 -19.78
N ALA A 128 1.01 -21.59 -20.86
CA ALA A 128 2.28 -21.47 -21.55
C ALA A 128 2.04 -21.43 -23.06
N VAL A 129 2.95 -20.81 -23.80
CA VAL A 129 2.98 -20.94 -25.26
C VAL A 129 3.80 -22.19 -25.59
N GLU A 130 3.16 -23.20 -26.16
CA GLU A 130 3.78 -24.51 -26.43
C GLU A 130 3.97 -24.77 -27.92
N SER A 131 3.05 -24.29 -28.75
CA SER A 131 3.18 -24.31 -30.22
C SER A 131 2.28 -23.25 -30.86
N PHE A 132 2.44 -23.04 -32.17
CA PHE A 132 1.55 -22.17 -32.93
C PHE A 132 0.13 -22.73 -32.96
N GLU A 133 -0.03 -24.02 -33.23
CA GLU A 133 -1.33 -24.69 -33.35
C GLU A 133 -2.11 -24.61 -32.05
N GLN A 134 -1.44 -24.83 -30.92
CA GLN A 134 -2.02 -24.73 -29.59
C GLN A 134 -2.54 -23.31 -29.31
N MET A 135 -1.77 -22.28 -29.67
CA MET A 135 -2.19 -20.89 -29.50
C MET A 135 -3.27 -20.48 -30.51
N ASP A 136 -3.22 -20.99 -31.74
CA ASP A 136 -4.17 -20.68 -32.81
C ASP A 136 -5.60 -21.16 -32.46
N ILE A 137 -5.71 -22.36 -31.90
CA ILE A 137 -6.99 -22.91 -31.40
C ILE A 137 -7.57 -22.01 -30.30
N VAL A 138 -6.73 -21.59 -29.36
CA VAL A 138 -7.15 -20.70 -28.26
C VAL A 138 -7.57 -19.33 -28.82
N GLY A 139 -6.77 -18.74 -29.70
CA GLY A 139 -7.06 -17.46 -30.34
C GLY A 139 -8.40 -17.47 -31.09
N ALA A 140 -8.68 -18.51 -31.88
CA ALA A 140 -9.95 -18.66 -32.58
C ALA A 140 -11.14 -18.69 -31.60
N ALA A 141 -11.05 -19.49 -30.54
CA ALA A 141 -12.12 -19.63 -29.54
C ALA A 141 -12.37 -18.33 -28.76
N LEU A 142 -11.31 -17.56 -28.46
CA LEU A 142 -11.41 -16.27 -27.79
C LEU A 142 -12.02 -15.20 -28.72
N ALA A 143 -11.64 -15.20 -29.99
CA ALA A 143 -12.14 -14.26 -30.99
C ALA A 143 -13.66 -14.43 -31.20
N GLU A 144 -14.14 -15.68 -31.28
CA GLU A 144 -15.56 -16.02 -31.37
C GLU A 144 -16.39 -15.42 -30.21
N ARG A 145 -15.77 -15.28 -29.04
CA ARG A 145 -16.40 -14.74 -27.81
C ARG A 145 -16.20 -13.23 -27.66
N GLY A 146 -15.60 -12.57 -28.64
CA GLY A 146 -15.33 -11.12 -28.60
C GLY A 146 -14.25 -10.72 -27.59
N ILE A 147 -13.42 -11.66 -27.11
CA ILE A 147 -12.33 -11.35 -26.18
C ILE A 147 -11.18 -10.69 -26.96
N LYS A 148 -10.69 -9.56 -26.45
CA LYS A 148 -9.69 -8.71 -27.13
C LYS A 148 -8.26 -8.87 -26.63
N ILE A 149 -8.08 -9.39 -25.42
CA ILE A 149 -6.77 -9.46 -24.78
C ILE A 149 -6.44 -10.93 -24.52
N MET A 150 -5.38 -11.41 -25.15
CA MET A 150 -4.93 -12.79 -25.03
C MET A 150 -3.69 -12.88 -24.14
N ARG A 151 -3.67 -13.85 -23.22
CA ARG A 151 -2.47 -14.20 -22.45
C ARG A 151 -1.85 -15.51 -22.91
N GLY A 152 -0.52 -15.55 -22.90
CA GLY A 152 0.27 -16.75 -23.08
C GLY A 152 1.70 -16.50 -22.58
N MET A 153 2.17 -17.26 -21.60
CA MET A 153 3.51 -17.04 -21.05
C MET A 153 4.56 -17.76 -21.88
N ALA A 154 5.42 -16.99 -22.53
CA ALA A 154 6.60 -17.50 -23.23
C ALA A 154 7.75 -17.86 -22.28
N TYR A 155 7.78 -17.25 -21.10
CA TYR A 155 8.73 -17.54 -20.01
C TYR A 155 7.95 -18.02 -18.79
N LYS A 156 8.31 -19.16 -18.24
CA LYS A 156 7.60 -19.78 -17.13
C LYS A 156 8.50 -19.80 -15.89
N PRO A 157 8.19 -19.03 -14.82
CA PRO A 157 8.88 -19.20 -13.56
C PRO A 157 8.54 -20.59 -13.00
N ARG A 158 9.55 -21.43 -12.78
CA ARG A 158 9.39 -22.80 -12.27
C ARG A 158 10.10 -22.96 -10.94
N THR A 159 9.50 -23.74 -10.05
CA THR A 159 10.17 -24.20 -8.82
C THR A 159 11.29 -25.19 -9.14
N SER A 160 11.10 -26.06 -10.14
CA SER A 160 12.10 -27.01 -10.61
C SER A 160 12.79 -26.51 -11.90
N PRO A 161 14.12 -26.64 -12.02
CA PRO A 161 14.82 -26.29 -13.26
C PRO A 161 14.60 -27.29 -14.41
N TYR A 162 14.17 -28.52 -14.12
CA TYR A 162 13.97 -29.58 -15.12
C TYR A 162 12.60 -29.53 -15.80
N ASP A 163 11.72 -28.71 -15.25
CA ASP A 163 10.42 -28.45 -15.81
C ASP A 163 10.49 -27.62 -17.09
N PHE A 164 9.43 -27.64 -17.90
CA PHE A 164 9.34 -26.75 -19.07
C PHE A 164 9.42 -25.26 -18.68
N GLN A 165 10.47 -24.58 -19.14
CA GLN A 165 10.76 -23.18 -18.81
C GLN A 165 10.04 -22.17 -19.71
N GLY A 166 9.28 -22.66 -20.69
CA GLY A 166 8.72 -21.84 -21.76
C GLY A 166 9.60 -21.82 -23.01
N LEU A 167 9.03 -21.42 -24.14
CA LEU A 167 9.77 -21.33 -25.41
C LEU A 167 10.67 -20.09 -25.52
N GLY A 168 10.57 -19.14 -24.59
CA GLY A 168 11.30 -17.87 -24.65
C GLY A 168 10.88 -17.01 -25.85
N GLU A 169 11.84 -16.40 -26.54
CA GLU A 169 11.56 -15.51 -27.68
C GLU A 169 10.72 -16.16 -28.79
N PRO A 170 10.96 -17.42 -29.23
CA PRO A 170 10.05 -18.12 -30.14
C PRO A 170 8.59 -18.14 -29.68
N GLY A 171 8.34 -18.29 -28.37
CA GLY A 171 7.00 -18.21 -27.80
C GLY A 171 6.37 -16.82 -27.92
N LEU A 172 7.17 -15.75 -27.79
CA LEU A 172 6.70 -14.37 -28.01
C LEU A 172 6.32 -14.14 -29.47
N GLN A 173 7.11 -14.66 -30.41
CA GLN A 173 6.84 -14.55 -31.84
C GLN A 173 5.54 -15.28 -32.21
N ILE A 174 5.33 -16.50 -31.69
CA ILE A 174 4.07 -17.25 -31.85
C ILE A 174 2.89 -16.44 -31.31
N ALA A 175 3.00 -15.96 -30.06
CA ALA A 175 1.92 -15.18 -29.43
C ALA A 175 1.56 -13.94 -30.25
N ARG A 176 2.56 -13.20 -30.77
CA ARG A 176 2.33 -12.02 -31.61
C ARG A 176 1.70 -12.38 -32.96
N GLN A 177 2.11 -13.47 -33.58
CA GLN A 177 1.52 -13.95 -34.84
C GLN A 177 0.04 -14.29 -34.66
N VAL A 178 -0.31 -15.05 -33.61
CA VAL A 178 -1.71 -15.40 -33.31
C VAL A 178 -2.52 -14.16 -32.93
N ALA A 179 -1.95 -13.26 -32.12
CA ALA A 179 -2.61 -12.01 -31.76
C ALA A 179 -2.90 -11.14 -33.00
N ASN A 180 -1.96 -11.05 -33.95
CA ASN A 180 -2.19 -10.36 -35.23
C ASN A 180 -3.30 -11.04 -36.06
N LYS A 181 -3.28 -12.37 -36.15
CA LYS A 181 -4.26 -13.15 -36.92
C LYS A 181 -5.69 -12.90 -36.46
N TYR A 182 -5.93 -12.76 -35.16
CA TYR A 182 -7.28 -12.59 -34.58
C TYR A 182 -7.58 -11.16 -34.11
N GLY A 183 -6.71 -10.19 -34.39
CA GLY A 183 -6.92 -8.79 -33.98
C GLY A 183 -6.97 -8.61 -32.46
N MET A 184 -6.05 -9.26 -31.75
CA MET A 184 -5.92 -9.25 -30.30
C MET A 184 -4.67 -8.51 -29.83
N TYR A 185 -4.69 -8.17 -28.54
CA TYR A 185 -3.58 -7.58 -27.80
C TYR A 185 -2.89 -8.59 -26.91
#